data_AF-A0A3D6ETX2-F1
#
_entry.id   AF-A0A3D6ETX2-F1
#
_cell.length_a   1.000
_cell.length_b   1.000
_cell.length_c   1.000
_cell.angle_alpha   90.00
_cell.angle_beta   90.00
_cell.angle_gamma   90.00
#
_symmetry.space_group_name_H-M   'P 1'
#
loop_
_entity.id
_entity.type
_entity.pdbx_description
1 polymer ?
#
loop_
_entity_poly.entity_id
_entity_poly.type
_entity_poly.pdbx_seq_one_letter_code
_entity_poly.pdbx_strand_id
1 'polypeptide(L)'
;MIIGEICGKNAQVKIQILPILQLNLFRMRPVNFSQHVLPHVLAVCVFLLVTILFFRPVFFENKSISQGDIQQWSGSSKELRDYRDKTGEEGLWAGTMF
;
A
#
# COMPACT_ATOMS: atom_id res chain seq x y z
N MET A 1 -20.74 72.12 22.38
CA MET A 1 -19.37 72.68 22.41
C MET A 1 -18.83 72.35 23.79
N ILE A 2 -18.06 71.29 24.00
CA ILE A 2 -16.83 70.89 23.30
C ILE A 2 -16.81 69.37 23.12
N ILE A 3 -16.63 68.95 21.87
CA ILE A 3 -16.18 67.61 21.48
C ILE A 3 -14.71 67.81 21.09
N GLY A 4 -13.79 67.04 21.65
CA GLY A 4 -12.38 67.02 21.21
C GLY A 4 -11.40 66.95 22.37
N GLU A 5 -10.44 66.02 22.26
CA GLU A 5 -9.35 65.74 23.20
C GLU A 5 -9.84 65.09 24.51
N ILE A 6 -9.49 63.85 24.86
CA ILE A 6 -8.12 63.35 25.01
C ILE A 6 -8.13 61.85 24.66
N CYS A 7 -7.56 61.57 23.50
CA CYS A 7 -6.86 60.34 23.20
C CYS A 7 -5.64 60.24 24.15
N GLY A 8 -5.44 59.08 24.75
CA GLY A 8 -4.14 58.70 25.31
C GLY A 8 -3.97 58.95 26.81
N LYS A 9 -4.30 57.93 27.61
CA LYS A 9 -3.41 57.33 28.63
C LYS A 9 -4.21 56.35 29.49
N ASN A 10 -3.61 55.18 29.74
CA ASN A 10 -3.91 54.30 30.88
C ASN A 10 -4.95 53.17 30.71
N ALA A 11 -4.96 52.46 29.58
CA ALA A 11 -5.49 51.08 29.53
C ALA A 11 -4.40 50.02 29.78
N GLN A 12 -3.42 50.32 30.63
CA GLN A 12 -2.34 49.41 31.03
C GLN A 12 -2.66 48.74 32.38
N VAL A 13 -3.80 48.05 32.48
CA VAL A 13 -4.12 47.22 33.64
C VAL A 13 -4.61 45.84 33.19
N LYS A 14 -3.64 44.96 33.01
CA LYS A 14 -3.65 43.55 33.43
C LYS A 14 -4.86 42.69 33.01
N ILE A 15 -4.79 42.11 31.81
CA ILE A 15 -5.26 40.73 31.58
C ILE A 15 -4.07 39.94 31.00
N GLN A 16 -3.18 39.57 31.92
CA GLN A 16 -2.14 38.56 31.74
C GLN A 16 -2.79 37.18 31.75
N ILE A 17 -3.67 36.86 30.80
CA ILE A 17 -4.22 35.50 30.65
C ILE A 17 -4.28 35.16 29.15
N LEU A 18 -3.47 34.14 28.80
CA LEU A 18 -3.26 33.48 27.51
C LEU A 18 -2.47 34.23 26.42
N PRO A 19 -1.24 33.76 26.13
CA PRO A 19 -0.77 33.58 24.78
C PRO A 19 -0.78 32.09 24.41
N ILE A 20 -1.76 31.30 24.90
CA ILE A 20 -1.99 29.94 24.37
C ILE A 20 -2.67 30.02 22.98
N LEU A 21 -3.09 31.22 22.57
CA LEU A 21 -3.74 31.50 21.29
C LEU A 21 -2.80 32.25 20.31
N GLN A 22 -1.53 31.90 20.28
CA GLN A 22 -0.69 32.01 19.08
C GLN A 22 -0.57 30.61 18.47
N LEU A 23 -1.72 29.95 18.30
CA LEU A 23 -1.79 28.75 17.49
C LEU A 23 -1.27 29.18 16.11
N ASN A 24 -0.14 28.60 15.70
CA ASN A 24 0.35 28.60 14.33
C ASN A 24 -0.79 28.05 13.47
N LEU A 25 -1.74 28.90 13.10
CA LEU A 25 -2.88 28.57 12.28
C LEU A 25 -2.31 28.41 10.87
N PHE A 26 -1.87 27.19 10.61
CA PHE A 26 -1.70 26.61 9.28
C PHE A 26 -0.97 27.53 8.29
N ARG A 27 0.32 27.75 8.51
CA ARG A 27 1.22 28.19 7.44
C ARG A 27 1.43 27.01 6.49
N MET A 28 0.53 26.81 5.52
CA MET A 28 0.82 25.92 4.39
C MET A 28 1.97 26.50 3.58
N ARG A 29 3.06 25.75 3.47
CA ARG A 29 4.17 26.08 2.58
C ARG A 29 3.72 25.72 1.16
N PRO A 30 3.90 26.60 0.16
CA PRO A 30 3.53 26.26 -1.21
C PRO A 30 4.32 25.02 -1.65
N VAL A 31 3.62 23.95 -2.01
CA VAL A 31 4.26 22.72 -2.48
C VAL A 31 4.65 22.94 -3.93
N ASN A 32 5.95 23.12 -4.16
CA ASN A 32 6.50 23.10 -5.50
C ASN A 32 6.44 21.67 -6.06
N PHE A 33 5.48 21.40 -6.96
CA PHE A 33 5.27 20.08 -7.57
C PHE A 33 6.54 19.50 -8.19
N SER A 34 7.33 20.31 -8.90
CA SER A 34 8.55 19.84 -9.56
C SER A 34 9.67 19.44 -8.60
N GLN A 35 9.77 20.05 -7.41
CA GLN A 35 10.86 19.78 -6.47
C GLN A 35 10.46 18.72 -5.43
N HIS A 36 9.17 18.64 -5.10
CA HIS A 36 8.69 17.74 -4.06
C HIS A 36 7.99 16.51 -4.62
N VAL A 37 7.20 16.61 -5.69
CA VAL A 37 6.43 15.47 -6.21
C VAL A 37 7.25 14.66 -7.21
N LEU A 38 8.00 15.32 -8.08
CA LEU A 38 8.82 14.67 -9.11
C LEU A 38 9.82 13.62 -8.59
N PRO A 39 10.62 13.86 -7.53
CA PRO A 39 11.56 12.84 -7.03
C PRO A 39 10.84 11.64 -6.41
N HIS A 40 9.65 11.82 -5.82
CA HIS A 40 8.88 10.72 -5.24
C HIS A 40 8.25 9.85 -6.33
N VAL A 41 7.69 10.47 -7.37
CA VAL A 41 7.17 9.74 -8.54
C VAL A 41 8.30 8.97 -9.21
N LEU A 42 9.46 9.59 -9.42
CA LEU A 42 10.62 8.93 -9.99
C LEU A 42 11.06 7.72 -9.14
N ALA A 43 11.11 7.86 -7.81
CA ALA A 43 11.45 6.76 -6.91
C ALA A 43 10.47 5.59 -7.02
N VAL A 44 9.16 5.86 -7.07
CA VAL A 44 8.13 4.82 -7.24
C VAL A 44 8.25 4.16 -8.62
N CYS A 45 8.47 4.93 -9.69
CA CYS A 45 8.67 4.39 -11.03
C CYS A 45 9.91 3.49 -11.11
N VAL A 46 11.02 3.91 -10.52
CA VAL A 46 12.26 3.10 -10.47
C VAL A 46 12.03 1.81 -9.67
N PHE A 47 11.36 1.90 -8.52
CA PHE A 47 11.04 0.73 -7.70
C PHE A 47 10.16 -0.29 -8.45
N LEU A 48 9.13 0.19 -9.15
CA LEU A 48 8.27 -0.65 -9.99
C LEU A 48 9.06 -1.28 -11.14
N LEU A 49 9.92 -0.51 -11.79
CA LEU A 49 10.75 -1.00 -12.88
C LEU A 49 11.70 -2.11 -12.40
N VAL A 50 12.36 -1.93 -11.24
CA VAL A 50 13.19 -2.97 -10.64
C VAL A 50 12.37 -4.22 -10.28
N THR A 51 11.16 -4.05 -9.76
CA THR A 51 10.27 -5.16 -9.42
C THR A 51 9.91 -5.98 -10.66
N ILE A 52 9.49 -5.31 -11.75
CA ILE A 52 9.16 -5.98 -13.02
C ILE A 52 10.39 -6.68 -13.61
N LEU A 53 11.56 -6.05 -13.52
CA LEU A 53 12.82 -6.64 -13.98
C LEU A 53 13.25 -7.86 -13.15
N PHE A 54 13.00 -7.84 -11.84
CA PHE A 54 13.29 -8.97 -10.96
C PHE A 54 12.34 -10.15 -11.24
N PHE A 55 11.04 -9.86 -11.38
CA PHE A 55 10.02 -10.84 -11.70
C PHE A 55 9.84 -11.07 -13.22
N ARG A 56 10.89 -10.83 -14.02
CA ARG A 56 10.88 -11.07 -15.48
C ARG A 56 10.33 -12.42 -15.90
N PRO A 57 10.77 -13.57 -15.31
CA PRO A 57 10.27 -14.87 -15.75
C PRO A 57 8.77 -15.05 -15.48
N VAL A 58 8.23 -14.39 -14.46
CA VAL A 58 6.80 -14.42 -14.13
C VAL A 58 6.01 -13.57 -15.13
N PHE A 59 6.45 -12.33 -15.39
CA PHE A 59 5.70 -11.38 -16.23
C PHE A 59 5.86 -11.59 -17.74
N PHE A 60 7.05 -11.96 -18.23
CA PHE A 60 7.33 -12.06 -19.67
C PHE A 60 7.36 -13.50 -20.17
N GLU A 61 7.84 -14.43 -19.35
CA GLU A 61 8.00 -15.82 -19.76
C GLU A 61 6.80 -16.68 -19.35
N ASN A 62 5.83 -16.11 -18.62
CA ASN A 62 4.67 -16.80 -18.02
C ASN A 62 5.06 -18.10 -17.33
N LYS A 63 6.29 -18.18 -16.81
CA LYS A 63 6.79 -19.36 -16.13
C LYS A 63 6.16 -19.38 -14.75
N SER A 64 5.14 -20.21 -14.60
CA SER A 64 4.61 -20.55 -13.29
C SER A 64 5.63 -21.41 -12.55
N ILE A 65 5.75 -21.20 -11.24
CA ILE A 65 6.47 -22.13 -10.37
C ILE A 65 5.83 -23.51 -10.53
N SER A 66 6.64 -24.53 -10.79
CA SER A 66 6.19 -25.91 -10.81
C SER A 66 5.79 -26.31 -9.40
N GLN A 67 4.48 -26.24 -9.13
CA GLN A 67 3.87 -26.64 -7.87
C GLN A 67 3.74 -28.16 -7.86
N GLY A 68 4.61 -28.83 -7.09
CA GLY A 68 4.65 -30.28 -7.00
C GLY A 68 3.35 -30.86 -6.44
N ASP A 69 2.72 -30.17 -5.50
CA ASP A 69 1.41 -30.49 -4.92
C ASP A 69 0.30 -30.53 -5.98
N ILE A 70 0.30 -29.58 -6.94
CA ILE A 70 -0.68 -29.58 -8.03
C ILE A 70 -0.46 -30.77 -8.97
N GLN A 71 0.80 -31.09 -9.31
CA GLN A 71 1.11 -32.25 -10.14
C GLN A 71 0.74 -33.56 -9.43
N GLN A 72 1.08 -33.67 -8.14
CA GLN A 72 0.74 -34.81 -7.28
C GLN A 72 -0.77 -35.05 -7.21
N TRP A 73 -1.52 -33.98 -6.95
CA TRP A 73 -2.99 -34.01 -6.90
C TRP A 73 -3.59 -34.44 -8.23
N SER A 74 -3.08 -33.90 -9.35
CA SER A 74 -3.55 -34.26 -10.67
C SER A 74 -3.27 -35.74 -11.00
N GLY A 75 -2.10 -36.26 -10.60
CA GLY A 75 -1.74 -37.67 -10.77
C GLY A 75 -2.65 -38.58 -9.94
N SER A 76 -2.79 -38.28 -8.65
CA SER A 76 -3.61 -39.03 -7.69
C SER A 76 -5.08 -39.08 -8.10
N SER A 77 -5.63 -37.93 -8.52
CA SER A 77 -7.02 -37.84 -8.97
C SER A 77 -7.26 -38.67 -10.22
N LYS A 78 -6.30 -38.70 -11.15
CA LYS A 78 -6.41 -39.50 -12.37
C LYS A 78 -6.32 -41.00 -12.06
N GLU A 79 -5.43 -41.40 -11.17
CA GLU A 79 -5.28 -42.80 -10.75
C GLU A 79 -6.56 -43.35 -10.12
N LEU A 80 -7.19 -42.61 -9.18
CA LEU A 80 -8.47 -43.01 -8.59
C LEU A 80 -9.57 -43.15 -9.64
N ARG A 81 -9.62 -42.21 -10.60
CA ARG A 81 -10.61 -42.20 -11.67
C ARG A 81 -10.44 -43.40 -12.60
N ASP A 82 -9.20 -43.67 -13.00
CA ASP A 82 -8.82 -44.80 -13.85
C ASP A 82 -9.02 -46.14 -13.13
N TYR A 83 -8.88 -46.19 -11.80
CA TYR A 83 -9.22 -47.37 -10.98
C TYR A 83 -10.72 -47.63 -10.98
N ARG A 84 -11.53 -46.61 -10.68
CA ARG A 84 -13.00 -46.69 -10.67
C ARG A 84 -13.56 -47.11 -12.02
N ASP A 85 -13.00 -46.61 -13.12
CA ASP A 85 -13.46 -46.97 -14.47
C ASP A 85 -13.10 -48.43 -14.84
N LYS A 86 -12.08 -49.04 -14.19
CA LYS A 86 -11.66 -50.43 -14.44
C LYS A 86 -12.36 -51.46 -13.56
N THR A 87 -12.52 -51.16 -12.28
CA THR A 87 -13.06 -52.11 -11.29
C THR A 87 -14.54 -51.87 -11.01
N GLY A 88 -15.05 -50.68 -11.29
CA GLY A 88 -16.39 -50.25 -10.88
C GLY A 88 -16.49 -49.87 -9.40
N GLU A 89 -15.39 -49.93 -8.65
CA GLU A 89 -15.33 -49.60 -7.22
C GLU A 89 -14.51 -48.33 -6.97
N GLU A 90 -14.85 -47.59 -5.91
CA GLU A 90 -14.12 -46.37 -5.52
C GLU A 90 -12.77 -46.71 -4.88
N GLY A 91 -11.69 -46.12 -5.41
CA GLY A 91 -10.36 -46.25 -4.82
C GLY A 91 -10.23 -45.36 -3.58
N LEU A 92 -9.89 -45.97 -2.43
CA LEU A 92 -9.77 -45.23 -1.16
C LEU A 92 -8.45 -44.45 -1.02
N TRP A 93 -7.42 -44.81 -1.79
CA TRP A 93 -6.10 -44.20 -1.73
C TRP A 93 -5.40 -44.24 -3.10
N ALA A 94 -4.72 -43.17 -3.49
CA ALA A 94 -3.92 -43.12 -4.72
C ALA A 94 -2.47 -43.47 -4.41
N GLY A 95 -1.86 -44.38 -5.18
CA GLY A 95 -0.45 -44.72 -5.03
C GLY A 95 0.48 -43.52 -5.29
N THR A 96 0.02 -42.55 -6.07
CA THR A 96 0.75 -41.32 -6.44
C THR A 96 0.51 -40.13 -5.50
N MET A 97 -0.06 -40.33 -4.31
CA MET A 97 -0.20 -39.25 -3.32
C MET A 97 1.13 -38.78 -2.72
N PHE A 98 2.20 -39.57 -2.84
CA PHE A 98 3.56 -39.31 -2.35
C PHE A 98 4.57 -39.36 -3.49
#